data_AF-A0A356IQ37-F1
#
_entry.id   AF-A0A356IQ37-F1
#
_cell.length_a   1.000
_cell.length_b   1.000
_cell.length_c   1.000
_cell.angle_alpha   90.00
_cell.angle_beta   90.00
_cell.angle_gamma   90.00
#
_symmetry.space_group_name_H-M   'P 1'
#
loop_
_entity.id
_entity.type
_entity.pdbx_description
1 polymer ?
#
loop_
_entity_poly.entity_id
_entity_poly.type
_entity_poly.pdbx_seq_one_letter_code
_entity_poly.pdbx_strand_id
1 'polypeptide(L)'
;MAQIRLEKNEALPGIVADYVANVIASSIEQKGHCYCALSGGSSPKSMLAELAKQPLPWEQVTLLMVDERFTTDKSQQNETMLRDFVNSIPGGKPALIALLSDTSLDAAIAAANNTVAQIPGALDIAVLGMGLDGHTASLFPDSTDYQMAMTSSDHYVKVVPGAAPHPRISMSYHWLLTVKNLVLYIPGRDKLDCYRHLVANPDALSPITSLTSQANNLTVFSSED
;
A
#
# COMPACT_ATOMS: atom_id res chain seq x y z
N MET A 1 -3.16 1.98 20.21
CA MET A 1 -1.81 1.49 19.86
C MET A 1 -1.96 0.47 18.74
N ALA A 2 -1.10 0.49 17.72
CA ALA A 2 -1.15 -0.43 16.60
C ALA A 2 -1.07 -1.89 17.09
N GLN A 3 -1.90 -2.77 16.52
CA GLN A 3 -1.89 -4.20 16.89
C GLN A 3 -0.81 -4.90 16.05
N ILE A 4 0.25 -5.40 16.69
CA ILE A 4 1.25 -6.25 16.04
C ILE A 4 0.85 -7.73 16.15
N ARG A 5 0.94 -8.44 15.03
CA ARG A 5 0.70 -9.88 14.91
C ARG A 5 1.98 -10.53 14.37
N LEU A 6 2.56 -11.41 15.17
CA LEU A 6 3.78 -12.13 14.84
C LEU A 6 3.40 -13.55 14.44
N GLU A 7 3.81 -13.96 13.25
CA GLU A 7 3.57 -15.29 12.71
C GLU A 7 4.89 -15.88 12.20
N LYS A 8 4.88 -17.19 11.90
CA LYS A 8 6.00 -17.79 11.16
C LYS A 8 6.03 -17.24 9.73
N ASN A 9 7.22 -16.91 9.24
CA ASN A 9 7.39 -16.32 7.90
C ASN A 9 6.77 -17.16 6.77
N GLU A 10 6.81 -18.49 6.89
CA GLU A 10 6.21 -19.41 5.92
C GLU A 10 4.67 -19.28 5.85
N ALA A 11 4.00 -19.09 6.99
CA ALA A 11 2.54 -19.01 7.07
C ALA A 11 2.00 -17.58 6.89
N LEU A 12 2.85 -16.58 7.14
CA LEU A 12 2.48 -15.17 7.16
C LEU A 12 1.81 -14.69 5.85
N PRO A 13 2.25 -15.05 4.63
CA PRO A 13 1.57 -14.64 3.40
C PRO A 13 0.10 -15.07 3.34
N GLY A 14 -0.19 -16.31 3.73
CA GLY A 14 -1.57 -16.85 3.75
C GLY A 14 -2.43 -16.17 4.81
N ILE A 15 -1.89 -15.95 6.01
CA ILE A 15 -2.59 -15.28 7.11
C ILE A 15 -2.97 -13.83 6.73
N VAL A 16 -2.05 -13.10 6.10
CA VAL A 16 -2.32 -11.73 5.64
C VAL A 16 -3.33 -11.74 4.49
N ALA A 17 -3.22 -12.69 3.56
CA ALA A 17 -4.20 -12.85 2.47
C ALA A 17 -5.61 -13.13 3.00
N ASP A 18 -5.76 -14.02 3.98
CA ASP A 18 -7.04 -14.31 4.62
C ASP A 18 -7.61 -13.08 5.33
N TYR A 19 -6.77 -12.31 6.03
CA TYR A 19 -7.19 -11.06 6.67
C TYR A 19 -7.71 -10.06 5.63
N VAL A 20 -6.96 -9.85 4.55
CA VAL A 20 -7.34 -8.93 3.47
C VAL A 20 -8.63 -9.40 2.79
N ALA A 21 -8.76 -10.70 2.51
CA ALA A 21 -9.96 -11.29 1.91
C ALA A 21 -11.20 -11.11 2.78
N ASN A 22 -11.09 -11.29 4.09
CA ASN A 22 -12.19 -11.07 5.02
C ASN A 22 -12.65 -9.61 5.02
N VAL A 23 -11.73 -8.64 4.97
CA VAL A 23 -12.08 -7.22 4.87
C VAL A 23 -12.76 -6.91 3.53
N ILE A 24 -12.24 -7.46 2.43
CA ILE A 24 -12.84 -7.30 1.09
C ILE A 24 -14.27 -7.87 1.06
N ALA A 25 -14.47 -9.10 1.53
CA ALA A 25 -15.77 -9.76 1.57
C ALA A 25 -16.77 -8.98 2.43
N SER A 26 -16.35 -8.54 3.62
CA SER A 26 -17.20 -7.75 4.52
C SER A 26 -17.60 -6.41 3.90
N SER A 27 -16.69 -5.75 3.20
CA SER A 27 -16.95 -4.49 2.50
C SER A 27 -17.99 -4.68 1.39
N ILE A 28 -17.82 -5.74 0.58
CA ILE A 28 -18.77 -6.08 -0.47
C ILE A 28 -20.15 -6.42 0.10
N GLU A 29 -20.23 -7.20 1.18
CA GLU A 29 -21.51 -7.54 1.81
C GLU A 29 -22.25 -6.28 2.31
N GLN A 30 -21.53 -5.31 2.86
CA GLN A 30 -22.13 -4.11 3.46
C GLN A 30 -22.55 -3.05 2.45
N LYS A 31 -21.79 -2.86 1.36
CA LYS A 31 -22.01 -1.75 0.41
C LYS A 31 -21.92 -2.12 -1.07
N GLY A 32 -21.76 -3.41 -1.39
CA GLY A 32 -21.72 -3.94 -2.76
C GLY A 32 -20.44 -3.68 -3.54
N HIS A 33 -19.39 -3.13 -2.90
CA HIS A 33 -18.11 -2.83 -3.56
C HIS A 33 -16.96 -2.76 -2.55
N CYS A 34 -15.72 -2.99 -2.98
CA CYS A 34 -14.53 -2.77 -2.15
C CYS A 34 -13.45 -1.99 -2.90
N TYR A 35 -12.91 -0.93 -2.27
CA TYR A 35 -11.72 -0.22 -2.75
C TYR A 35 -10.50 -0.63 -1.93
N CYS A 36 -9.54 -1.29 -2.57
CA CYS A 36 -8.37 -1.90 -1.95
C CYS A 36 -7.08 -1.34 -2.56
N ALA A 37 -6.24 -0.67 -1.77
CA ALA A 37 -4.93 -0.20 -2.23
C ALA A 37 -3.83 -1.21 -1.88
N LEU A 38 -2.96 -1.51 -2.84
CA LEU A 38 -1.89 -2.49 -2.68
C LEU A 38 -0.52 -1.85 -2.97
N SER A 39 0.47 -2.14 -2.12
CA SER A 39 1.88 -1.88 -2.41
C SER A 39 2.44 -2.91 -3.40
N GLY A 40 3.41 -2.47 -4.22
CA GLY A 40 4.28 -3.40 -4.94
C GLY A 40 5.50 -3.85 -4.13
N GLY A 41 6.48 -4.47 -4.79
CA GLY A 41 7.73 -4.94 -4.18
C GLY A 41 7.81 -6.44 -3.96
N SER A 42 8.94 -6.95 -3.48
CA SER A 42 9.16 -8.40 -3.34
C SER A 42 8.28 -9.03 -2.26
N SER A 43 8.11 -8.37 -1.12
CA SER A 43 7.35 -8.92 0.02
C SER A 43 5.87 -9.15 -0.30
N PRO A 44 5.12 -8.23 -0.95
CA PRO A 44 3.73 -8.50 -1.32
C PRO A 44 3.52 -9.67 -2.29
N LYS A 45 4.53 -10.10 -3.09
CA LYS A 45 4.35 -11.16 -4.10
C LYS A 45 3.75 -12.44 -3.53
N SER A 46 4.28 -12.93 -2.42
CA SER A 46 3.82 -14.18 -1.80
C SER A 46 2.40 -14.03 -1.25
N MET A 47 2.09 -12.90 -0.61
CA MET A 47 0.76 -12.62 -0.08
C MET A 47 -0.27 -12.48 -1.22
N LEU A 48 0.07 -11.78 -2.31
CA LEU A 48 -0.79 -11.66 -3.48
C LEU A 48 -1.06 -13.01 -4.15
N ALA A 49 -0.07 -13.92 -4.18
CA ALA A 49 -0.27 -15.27 -4.70
C ALA A 49 -1.28 -16.08 -3.86
N GLU A 50 -1.29 -15.91 -2.54
CA GLU A 50 -2.31 -16.52 -1.68
C GLU A 50 -3.66 -15.80 -1.78
N LEU A 51 -3.66 -14.47 -1.86
CA LEU A 51 -4.88 -13.67 -2.01
C LEU A 51 -5.61 -13.99 -3.32
N ALA A 52 -4.88 -14.26 -4.42
CA ALA A 52 -5.48 -14.59 -5.70
C ALA A 52 -6.30 -15.90 -5.68
N LYS A 53 -6.05 -16.78 -4.70
CA LYS A 53 -6.77 -18.05 -4.52
C LYS A 53 -8.07 -17.88 -3.73
N GLN A 54 -8.31 -16.70 -3.14
CA GLN A 54 -9.46 -16.45 -2.29
C GLN A 54 -10.74 -16.35 -3.13
N PRO A 55 -11.84 -17.01 -2.71
CA PRO A 55 -13.10 -17.05 -3.45
C PRO A 55 -13.91 -15.76 -3.22
N LEU A 56 -13.43 -14.65 -3.76
CA LEU A 56 -14.06 -13.34 -3.66
C LEU A 56 -14.83 -12.98 -4.94
N PRO A 57 -15.90 -12.18 -4.86
CA PRO A 57 -16.57 -11.63 -6.04
C PRO A 57 -15.73 -10.47 -6.61
N TRP A 58 -14.63 -10.84 -7.26
CA TRP A 58 -13.57 -9.94 -7.69
C TRP A 58 -14.05 -8.81 -8.61
N GLU A 59 -15.12 -9.00 -9.40
CA GLU A 59 -15.71 -7.93 -10.20
C GLU A 59 -16.28 -6.75 -9.38
N GLN A 60 -16.50 -6.93 -8.08
CA GLN A 60 -16.93 -5.88 -7.13
C GLN A 60 -15.74 -5.23 -6.40
N VAL A 61 -14.51 -5.54 -6.80
CA VAL A 61 -13.29 -4.98 -6.23
C VAL A 61 -12.65 -4.01 -7.21
N THR A 62 -12.26 -2.84 -6.71
CA THR A 62 -11.37 -1.91 -7.40
C THR A 62 -10.05 -1.84 -6.66
N LEU A 63 -8.99 -2.24 -7.35
CA LEU A 63 -7.62 -2.16 -6.89
C LEU A 63 -7.03 -0.78 -7.20
N LEU A 64 -6.32 -0.24 -6.22
CA LEU A 64 -5.50 0.95 -6.32
C LEU A 64 -4.05 0.60 -6.01
N MET A 65 -3.16 1.51 -6.37
CA MET A 65 -1.74 1.40 -6.09
C MET A 65 -1.38 2.35 -4.96
N VAL A 66 -0.73 1.85 -3.91
CA VAL A 66 -0.25 2.72 -2.83
C VAL A 66 0.81 3.70 -3.34
N ASP A 67 1.62 3.25 -4.29
CA ASP A 67 2.63 4.05 -4.96
C ASP A 67 3.01 3.45 -6.32
N GLU A 68 3.71 4.22 -7.15
CA GLU A 68 4.31 3.76 -8.40
C GLU A 68 5.58 4.54 -8.75
N ARG A 69 6.48 3.87 -9.46
CA ARG A 69 7.74 4.35 -10.02
C ARG A 69 7.45 4.96 -11.38
N PHE A 70 7.73 6.24 -11.54
CA PHE A 70 7.64 6.90 -12.83
C PHE A 70 8.87 6.58 -13.67
N THR A 71 8.81 5.46 -14.37
CA THR A 71 9.88 4.91 -15.22
C THR A 71 9.28 4.22 -16.44
N THR A 72 10.03 4.13 -17.53
CA THR A 72 9.65 3.36 -18.73
C THR A 72 10.01 1.88 -18.61
N ASP A 73 10.83 1.51 -17.63
CA ASP A 73 11.19 0.12 -17.35
C ASP A 73 10.06 -0.59 -16.60
N LYS A 74 9.25 -1.35 -17.35
CA LYS A 74 8.12 -2.12 -16.82
C LYS A 74 8.50 -3.12 -15.74
N SER A 75 9.74 -3.62 -15.71
CA SER A 75 10.19 -4.57 -14.69
C SER A 75 10.29 -3.94 -13.29
N GLN A 76 10.39 -2.62 -13.23
CA GLN A 76 10.46 -1.84 -11.99
C GLN A 76 9.12 -1.23 -11.58
N GLN A 77 8.10 -1.31 -12.43
CA GLN A 77 6.77 -0.78 -12.16
C GLN A 77 5.97 -1.72 -11.26
N ASN A 78 5.33 -1.17 -10.23
CA ASN A 78 4.37 -1.87 -9.40
C ASN A 78 3.16 -2.32 -10.22
N GLU A 79 2.80 -1.59 -11.29
CA GLU A 79 1.65 -1.86 -12.15
C GLU A 79 1.80 -3.20 -12.85
N THR A 80 2.99 -3.51 -13.35
CA THR A 80 3.28 -4.82 -13.99
C THR A 80 2.97 -5.97 -13.03
N MET A 81 3.46 -5.88 -11.79
CA MET A 81 3.17 -6.86 -10.75
C MET A 81 1.68 -6.96 -10.43
N LEU A 82 0.98 -5.84 -10.29
CA LEU A 82 -0.44 -5.86 -9.94
C LEU A 82 -1.30 -6.37 -11.09
N ARG A 83 -0.91 -6.11 -12.35
CA ARG A 83 -1.53 -6.72 -13.53
C ARG A 83 -1.32 -8.23 -13.56
N ASP A 84 -0.14 -8.72 -13.19
CA ASP A 84 0.12 -10.16 -13.07
C ASP A 84 -0.77 -10.80 -12.00
N PHE A 85 -0.94 -10.13 -10.85
CA PHE A 85 -1.88 -10.55 -9.81
C PHE A 85 -3.33 -10.56 -10.32
N VAL A 86 -3.81 -9.51 -10.99
CA VAL A 86 -5.15 -9.48 -11.59
C VAL A 86 -5.35 -10.60 -12.61
N ASN A 87 -4.30 -10.98 -13.33
CA ASN A 87 -4.35 -12.05 -14.31
C ASN A 87 -4.28 -13.46 -13.72
N SER A 88 -3.73 -13.62 -12.51
CA SER A 88 -3.68 -14.91 -11.83
C SER A 88 -4.97 -15.27 -11.09
N ILE A 89 -5.85 -14.29 -10.85
CA ILE A 89 -7.17 -14.50 -10.24
C ILE A 89 -8.07 -15.33 -11.19
N PRO A 90 -8.64 -16.45 -10.72
CA PRO A 90 -9.58 -17.23 -11.52
C PRO A 90 -10.96 -16.55 -11.60
N GLY A 91 -11.51 -16.41 -12.81
CA GLY A 91 -12.89 -15.95 -13.02
C GLY A 91 -13.05 -14.44 -13.19
N GLY A 92 -14.02 -13.85 -12.48
CA GLY A 92 -14.26 -12.40 -12.47
C GLY A 92 -12.99 -11.67 -12.06
N LYS A 93 -12.65 -10.58 -12.76
CA LYS A 93 -11.42 -9.82 -12.51
C LYS A 93 -11.77 -8.49 -11.85
N PRO A 94 -10.97 -8.03 -10.87
CA PRO A 94 -11.13 -6.71 -10.32
C PRO A 94 -10.72 -5.64 -11.33
N ALA A 95 -11.30 -4.44 -11.17
CA ALA A 95 -10.76 -3.26 -11.84
C ALA A 95 -9.41 -2.88 -11.20
N LEU A 96 -8.50 -2.32 -12.00
CA LEU A 96 -7.22 -1.76 -11.51
C LEU A 96 -7.09 -0.32 -11.99
N ILE A 97 -6.96 0.62 -11.06
CA ILE A 97 -6.64 2.01 -11.35
C ILE A 97 -5.11 2.12 -11.50
N ALA A 98 -4.65 2.25 -12.73
CA ALA A 98 -3.25 2.52 -13.04
C ALA A 98 -2.89 3.97 -12.72
N LEU A 99 -1.64 4.20 -12.30
CA LEU A 99 -1.11 5.55 -12.03
C LEU A 99 -0.31 6.11 -13.20
N LEU A 100 0.20 5.25 -14.08
CA LEU A 100 1.00 5.67 -15.22
C LEU A 100 0.13 5.90 -16.46
N SER A 101 0.56 6.88 -17.24
CA SER A 101 0.05 7.20 -18.57
C SER A 101 1.20 7.65 -19.45
N ASP A 102 1.02 7.67 -20.77
CA ASP A 102 2.01 8.14 -21.75
C ASP A 102 2.14 9.69 -21.74
N THR A 103 2.17 10.29 -20.55
CA THR A 103 2.17 11.73 -20.31
C THR A 103 3.28 12.11 -19.34
N SER A 104 3.42 13.41 -19.04
CA SER A 104 4.33 13.86 -17.97
C SER A 104 3.88 13.34 -16.60
N LEU A 105 4.82 13.29 -15.65
CA LEU A 105 4.56 12.90 -14.26
C LEU A 105 3.46 13.75 -13.61
N ASP A 106 3.52 15.07 -13.76
CA ASP A 106 2.52 15.97 -13.16
C ASP A 106 1.12 15.74 -13.79
N ALA A 107 1.05 15.43 -15.09
CA ALA A 107 -0.21 15.09 -15.76
C ALA A 107 -0.76 13.74 -15.29
N ALA A 108 0.10 12.75 -15.08
CA ALA A 108 -0.28 11.44 -14.53
C ALA A 108 -0.83 11.58 -13.10
N ILE A 109 -0.21 12.39 -12.26
CA ILE A 109 -0.68 12.70 -10.90
C ILE A 109 -2.04 13.40 -10.93
N ALA A 110 -2.21 14.40 -11.79
CA ALA A 110 -3.49 15.10 -11.94
C ALA A 110 -4.61 14.14 -12.39
N ALA A 111 -4.32 13.27 -13.36
CA ALA A 111 -5.26 12.25 -13.82
C ALA A 111 -5.61 11.24 -12.72
N ALA A 112 -4.62 10.78 -11.95
CA ALA A 112 -4.81 9.87 -10.83
C ALA A 112 -5.72 10.51 -9.77
N ASN A 113 -5.43 11.75 -9.35
CA ASN A 113 -6.26 12.50 -8.40
C ASN A 113 -7.70 12.70 -8.89
N ASN A 114 -7.89 13.08 -10.16
CA ASN A 114 -9.23 13.23 -10.75
C ASN A 114 -10.01 11.90 -10.75
N THR A 115 -9.33 10.80 -11.03
CA THR A 115 -9.92 9.45 -11.05
C THR A 115 -10.39 9.06 -9.65
N VAL A 116 -9.52 9.19 -8.64
CA VAL A 116 -9.86 8.77 -7.28
C VAL A 116 -10.78 9.73 -6.54
N ALA A 117 -10.92 10.97 -7.00
CA ALA A 117 -11.95 11.89 -6.51
C ALA A 117 -13.39 11.40 -6.76
N GLN A 118 -13.57 10.44 -7.67
CA GLN A 118 -14.88 9.79 -7.92
C GLN A 118 -15.17 8.63 -6.96
N ILE A 119 -14.21 8.24 -6.11
CA ILE A 119 -14.40 7.16 -5.14
C ILE A 119 -15.28 7.66 -3.99
N PRO A 120 -16.38 6.96 -3.66
CA PRO A 120 -17.26 7.37 -2.57
C PRO A 120 -16.60 7.08 -1.21
N GLY A 121 -16.26 8.14 -0.49
CA GLY A 121 -15.75 8.05 0.87
C GLY A 121 -14.34 7.45 0.98
N ALA A 122 -14.02 6.91 2.15
CA ALA A 122 -12.71 6.32 2.43
C ALA A 122 -12.51 4.95 1.75
N LEU A 123 -11.26 4.64 1.40
CA LEU A 123 -10.86 3.30 0.97
C LEU A 123 -11.09 2.28 2.10
N ASP A 124 -11.42 1.05 1.74
CA ASP A 124 -11.76 0.04 2.73
C ASP A 124 -10.53 -0.60 3.35
N ILE A 125 -9.48 -0.80 2.54
CA ILE A 125 -8.22 -1.37 3.00
C ILE A 125 -7.05 -0.86 2.18
N ALA A 126 -5.91 -0.67 2.83
CA ALA A 126 -4.62 -0.46 2.17
C ALA A 126 -3.57 -1.39 2.78
N VAL A 127 -2.83 -2.10 1.93
CA VAL A 127 -1.72 -2.98 2.33
C VAL A 127 -0.41 -2.30 1.98
N LEU A 128 0.29 -1.88 3.03
CA LEU A 128 1.54 -1.14 3.00
C LEU A 128 2.73 -2.07 3.23
N GLY A 129 3.84 -1.79 2.54
CA GLY A 129 5.17 -2.28 2.91
C GLY A 129 5.95 -1.27 3.76
N MET A 130 7.18 -1.62 4.13
CA MET A 130 8.11 -0.72 4.80
C MET A 130 9.54 -0.89 4.27
N GLY A 131 10.25 0.21 4.03
CA GLY A 131 11.70 0.23 3.80
C GLY A 131 12.51 0.08 5.09
N LEU A 132 13.79 -0.30 4.99
CA LEU A 132 14.68 -0.33 6.19
C LEU A 132 15.14 1.08 6.63
N ASP A 133 14.89 2.07 5.79
CA ASP A 133 14.97 3.51 6.05
C ASP A 133 13.69 4.06 6.71
N GLY A 134 12.69 3.21 6.98
CA GLY A 134 11.42 3.60 7.57
C GLY A 134 10.43 4.25 6.62
N HIS A 135 10.63 4.24 5.30
CA HIS A 135 9.59 4.71 4.37
C HIS A 135 8.43 3.70 4.27
N THR A 136 7.26 4.19 3.86
CA THR A 136 6.13 3.37 3.38
C THR A 136 5.47 4.09 2.21
N ALA A 137 4.70 3.38 1.38
CA ALA A 137 4.34 3.88 0.05
C ALA A 137 5.61 4.35 -0.67
N SER A 138 5.60 5.58 -1.18
CA SER A 138 6.81 6.30 -1.58
C SER A 138 7.02 7.56 -0.73
N LEU A 139 6.66 7.52 0.56
CA LEU A 139 6.88 8.61 1.53
C LEU A 139 8.27 8.45 2.18
N PHE A 140 9.30 8.91 1.50
CA PHE A 140 10.69 8.74 1.92
C PHE A 140 11.14 9.84 2.90
N PRO A 141 11.69 9.51 4.08
CA PRO A 141 12.24 10.51 5.01
C PRO A 141 13.40 11.34 4.43
N ASP A 142 14.14 10.79 3.46
CA ASP A 142 15.27 11.45 2.80
C ASP A 142 14.86 12.38 1.66
N SER A 143 13.58 12.40 1.28
CA SER A 143 13.07 13.21 0.18
C SER A 143 12.91 14.66 0.59
N THR A 144 13.30 15.59 -0.30
CA THR A 144 12.98 17.02 -0.13
C THR A 144 11.46 17.28 -0.17
N ASP A 145 10.69 16.37 -0.75
CA ASP A 145 9.23 16.45 -0.84
C ASP A 145 8.52 15.87 0.40
N TYR A 146 9.26 15.30 1.36
CA TYR A 146 8.68 14.56 2.49
C TYR A 146 7.62 15.37 3.23
N GLN A 147 7.92 16.60 3.66
CA GLN A 147 6.97 17.42 4.40
C GLN A 147 5.70 17.71 3.59
N MET A 148 5.83 18.03 2.30
CA MET A 148 4.69 18.24 1.42
C MET A 148 3.85 16.96 1.28
N ALA A 149 4.48 15.81 1.07
CA ALA A 149 3.80 14.52 0.94
C ALA A 149 3.10 14.09 2.24
N MET A 150 3.60 14.54 3.40
CA MET A 150 3.01 14.29 4.72
C MET A 150 1.79 15.20 5.00
N THR A 151 1.73 16.41 4.42
CA THR A 151 0.67 17.40 4.72
C THR A 151 -0.28 17.70 3.58
N SER A 152 -0.05 17.15 2.38
CA SER A 152 -0.87 17.43 1.20
C SER A 152 -2.33 17.01 1.40
N SER A 153 -3.24 17.83 0.87
CA SER A 153 -4.67 17.50 0.74
C SER A 153 -4.99 16.64 -0.48
N ASP A 154 -4.05 16.52 -1.43
CA ASP A 154 -4.22 15.68 -2.60
C ASP A 154 -4.13 14.19 -2.21
N HIS A 155 -4.81 13.34 -2.97
CA HIS A 155 -4.77 11.89 -2.74
C HIS A 155 -3.44 11.27 -3.19
N TYR A 156 -2.95 11.66 -4.37
CA TYR A 156 -1.64 11.30 -4.89
C TYR A 156 -0.73 12.51 -5.01
N VAL A 157 0.55 12.31 -4.67
CA VAL A 157 1.61 13.33 -4.68
C VAL A 157 2.83 12.84 -5.43
N LYS A 158 3.60 13.79 -5.97
CA LYS A 158 4.95 13.54 -6.46
C LYS A 158 5.90 13.38 -5.28
N VAL A 159 6.76 12.38 -5.31
CA VAL A 159 7.90 12.27 -4.38
C VAL A 159 9.16 11.93 -5.14
N VAL A 160 10.21 12.72 -4.96
CA VAL A 160 11.56 12.39 -5.46
C VAL A 160 12.39 11.86 -4.29
N PRO A 161 12.67 10.54 -4.22
CA PRO A 161 13.52 9.99 -3.16
C PRO A 161 14.95 10.52 -3.25
N GLY A 162 15.63 10.62 -2.12
CA GLY A 162 17.04 11.07 -2.07
C GLY A 162 18.00 10.00 -2.59
N ALA A 163 17.87 8.77 -2.10
CA ALA A 163 18.77 7.67 -2.42
C ALA A 163 18.20 6.66 -3.44
N ALA A 164 16.90 6.38 -3.38
CA ALA A 164 16.28 5.40 -4.28
C ALA A 164 16.14 5.94 -5.72
N PRO A 165 16.12 5.08 -6.74
CA PRO A 165 15.94 5.53 -8.11
C PRO A 165 14.48 5.89 -8.41
N HIS A 166 14.32 6.72 -9.44
CA HIS A 166 13.08 7.17 -10.07
C HIS A 166 12.17 8.05 -9.20
N PRO A 167 11.60 9.13 -9.76
CA PRO A 167 10.47 9.84 -9.16
C PRO A 167 9.28 8.90 -8.95
N ARG A 168 8.44 9.24 -7.98
CA ARG A 168 7.31 8.43 -7.53
C ARG A 168 6.00 9.19 -7.62
N ILE A 169 4.94 8.45 -7.89
CA ILE A 169 3.57 8.83 -7.56
C ILE A 169 3.22 8.06 -6.28
N SER A 170 2.90 8.74 -5.19
CA SER A 170 2.60 8.12 -3.90
C SER A 170 1.24 8.53 -3.41
N MET A 171 0.50 7.65 -2.75
CA MET A 171 -0.57 8.09 -1.85
C MET A 171 0.03 9.09 -0.84
N SER A 172 -0.67 10.19 -0.59
CA SER A 172 -0.31 11.13 0.46
C SER A 172 -0.53 10.53 1.83
N TYR A 173 0.21 11.02 2.83
CA TYR A 173 0.04 10.56 4.20
C TYR A 173 -1.37 10.85 4.73
N HIS A 174 -1.92 12.03 4.42
CA HIS A 174 -3.26 12.40 4.83
C HIS A 174 -4.30 11.41 4.31
N TRP A 175 -4.21 11.00 3.03
CA TRP A 175 -5.15 10.05 2.47
C TRP A 175 -5.00 8.65 3.09
N LEU A 176 -3.77 8.20 3.36
CA LEU A 176 -3.51 6.96 4.08
C LEU A 176 -4.22 6.92 5.44
N LEU A 177 -4.19 8.02 6.21
CA LEU A 177 -4.86 8.10 7.51
C LEU A 177 -6.39 7.98 7.44
N THR A 178 -7.00 8.21 6.28
CA THR A 178 -8.46 8.08 6.11
C THR A 178 -8.91 6.66 5.78
N VAL A 179 -8.01 5.78 5.36
CA VAL A 179 -8.31 4.39 4.99
C VAL A 179 -8.92 3.67 6.19
N LYS A 180 -9.96 2.85 5.99
CA LYS A 180 -10.67 2.17 7.11
C LYS A 180 -9.88 1.04 7.75
N ASN A 181 -9.07 0.31 6.98
CA ASN A 181 -8.19 -0.74 7.50
C ASN A 181 -6.78 -0.54 6.93
N LEU A 182 -5.82 -0.21 7.79
CA LEU A 182 -4.42 -0.10 7.39
C LEU A 182 -3.69 -1.38 7.79
N VAL A 183 -3.09 -2.04 6.80
CA VAL A 183 -2.24 -3.22 7.01
C VAL A 183 -0.81 -2.83 6.72
N LEU A 184 0.10 -3.02 7.68
CA LEU A 184 1.54 -2.94 7.45
C LEU A 184 2.10 -4.36 7.40
N TYR A 185 2.44 -4.82 6.20
CA TYR A 185 2.98 -6.15 5.94
C TYR A 185 4.49 -6.10 5.80
N ILE A 186 5.20 -6.57 6.83
CA ILE A 186 6.65 -6.45 6.98
C ILE A 186 7.27 -7.79 7.39
N PRO A 187 7.33 -8.78 6.48
CA PRO A 187 7.91 -10.09 6.77
C PRO A 187 9.42 -9.98 7.05
N GLY A 188 9.90 -10.83 7.95
CA GLY A 188 11.31 -11.01 8.27
C GLY A 188 11.83 -10.13 9.41
N ARG A 189 12.83 -10.67 10.10
CA ARG A 189 13.47 -10.07 11.28
C ARG A 189 14.00 -8.66 11.05
N ASP A 190 14.68 -8.40 9.93
CA ASP A 190 15.27 -7.08 9.66
C ASP A 190 14.21 -5.97 9.63
N LYS A 191 13.04 -6.25 9.03
CA LYS A 191 11.94 -5.30 8.96
C LYS A 191 11.27 -5.13 10.32
N LEU A 192 11.12 -6.22 11.08
CA LEU A 192 10.58 -6.19 12.44
C LEU A 192 11.47 -5.36 13.38
N ASP A 193 12.78 -5.56 13.33
CA ASP A 193 13.74 -4.85 14.17
C ASP A 193 13.79 -3.35 13.82
N CYS A 194 13.75 -3.02 12.52
CA CYS A 194 13.59 -1.63 12.05
C CYS A 194 12.28 -1.00 12.56
N TYR A 195 11.15 -1.71 12.45
CA TYR A 195 9.86 -1.24 12.94
C TYR A 195 9.89 -0.99 14.45
N ARG A 196 10.38 -1.96 15.23
CA ARG A 196 10.53 -1.83 16.69
C ARG A 196 11.43 -0.65 17.07
N HIS A 197 12.51 -0.43 16.34
CA HIS A 197 13.39 0.72 16.55
C HIS A 197 12.66 2.05 16.31
N LEU A 198 11.92 2.18 15.21
CA LEU A 198 11.14 3.39 14.92
C LEU A 198 10.07 3.65 15.98
N VAL A 199 9.33 2.62 16.40
CA VAL A 199 8.29 2.75 17.44
C VAL A 199 8.88 3.15 18.80
N ALA A 200 10.08 2.67 19.13
CA ALA A 200 10.79 3.06 20.35
C ALA A 200 11.36 4.49 20.31
N ASN A 201 11.47 5.10 19.11
CA ASN A 201 12.02 6.43 18.88
C ASN A 201 10.99 7.30 18.14
N PRO A 202 9.90 7.74 18.81
CA PRO A 202 8.79 8.44 18.14
C PRO A 202 9.19 9.77 17.48
N ASP A 203 10.31 10.37 17.89
CA ASP A 203 10.87 11.59 17.28
C ASP A 203 11.64 11.34 15.98
N ALA A 204 11.87 10.07 15.60
CA ALA A 204 12.51 9.73 14.35
C ALA A 204 11.63 10.14 13.16
N LEU A 205 12.26 10.81 12.18
CA LEU A 205 11.60 11.23 10.95
C LEU A 205 11.22 10.01 10.11
N SER A 206 9.96 9.58 10.19
CA SER A 206 9.43 8.46 9.42
C SER A 206 7.91 8.52 9.30
N PRO A 207 7.34 8.15 8.14
CA PRO A 207 5.89 7.97 8.05
C PRO A 207 5.39 6.84 8.97
N ILE A 208 6.23 5.86 9.33
CA ILE A 208 5.86 4.73 10.19
C ILE A 208 5.68 5.15 11.66
N THR A 209 6.54 6.03 12.17
CA THR A 209 6.38 6.61 13.52
C THR A 209 5.08 7.40 13.59
N SER A 210 4.79 8.18 12.54
CA SER A 210 3.55 8.93 12.41
C SER A 210 2.32 8.01 12.30
N LEU A 211 2.33 7.00 11.42
CA LEU A 211 1.22 6.03 11.30
C LEU A 211 0.96 5.29 12.62
N THR A 212 2.02 4.83 13.29
CA THR A 212 1.86 4.06 14.54
C THR A 212 1.25 4.90 15.67
N SER A 213 1.51 6.21 15.69
CA SER A 213 0.97 7.13 16.69
C SER A 213 -0.43 7.66 16.34
N GLN A 214 -0.75 7.86 15.05
CA GLN A 214 -1.97 8.54 14.62
C GLN A 214 -3.06 7.60 14.09
N ALA A 215 -2.70 6.45 13.50
CA ALA A 215 -3.67 5.53 12.92
C ALA A 215 -4.25 4.59 13.98
N ASN A 216 -5.54 4.74 14.27
CA ASN A 216 -6.25 3.89 15.24
C ASN A 216 -6.61 2.49 14.71
N ASN A 217 -6.42 2.28 13.41
CA ASN A 217 -6.87 1.13 12.64
C ASN A 217 -5.71 0.42 11.90
N LEU A 218 -4.48 0.65 12.36
CA LEU A 218 -3.28 0.00 11.86
C LEU A 218 -3.09 -1.38 12.50
N THR A 219 -3.01 -2.41 11.65
CA THR A 219 -2.59 -3.76 12.02
C THR A 219 -1.26 -4.07 11.35
N VAL A 220 -0.27 -4.49 12.15
CA VAL A 220 1.08 -4.81 11.69
C VAL A 220 1.25 -6.33 11.66
N PHE A 221 1.68 -6.87 10.53
CA PHE A 221 1.94 -8.29 10.32
C PHE A 221 3.42 -8.50 10.03
N SER A 222 4.08 -9.34 10.81
CA SER A 222 5.53 -9.58 10.72
C SER A 222 5.91 -10.98 11.16
N SER A 223 7.19 -11.35 10.99
CA SER A 223 7.78 -12.61 11.44
C SER A 223 9.11 -12.38 12.14
N GLU A 224 9.43 -13.26 13.10
CA GLU A 224 10.73 -13.24 13.80
C GLU A 224 11.81 -14.06 13.07
N ASP A 225 11.38 -14.96 12.19
CA ASP A 225 12.19 -15.82 11.32
C ASP A 225 12.18 -15.36 9.85
#